data_AF-A0A7J4MAX5-F1
#
_entry.id   AF-A0A7J4MAX5-F1
#
_cell.length_a   1.000
_cell.length_b   1.000
_cell.length_c   1.000
_cell.angle_alpha   90.00
_cell.angle_beta   90.00
_cell.angle_gamma   90.00
#
_symmetry.space_group_name_H-M   'P 1'
#
loop_
_entity.id
_entity.type
_entity.pdbx_description
1 polymer ?
#
loop_
_entity_poly.entity_id
_entity_poly.type
_entity_poly.pdbx_seq_one_letter_code
_entity_poly.pdbx_strand_id
1 'polypeptide(L)'
;MGARHRGQFLAGFLLFLVLLGSAPHAAALRIDALNEAETVNVEGRTTVLVEEMTATWCATCADIDPYLAEVADRHGSRLALVALHPLDGQDGVATNASEARLDRWRAVHEDLGQTPAFLVEGEAPLVGPEVWP
;
A
#
# COMPACT_ATOMS: atom_id res chain seq x y z
N MET A 1 22.64 54.77 -4.77
CA MET A 1 22.19 53.55 -5.49
C MET A 1 22.15 52.27 -4.63
N GLY A 2 22.55 52.26 -3.35
CA GLY A 2 22.62 51.02 -2.54
C GLY A 2 21.35 50.58 -1.76
N ALA A 3 20.39 51.48 -1.51
CA ALA A 3 19.20 51.15 -0.71
C ALA A 3 18.16 50.32 -1.49
N ARG A 4 18.04 50.55 -2.80
CA ARG A 4 17.06 49.90 -3.68
C ARG A 4 17.40 48.42 -3.92
N HIS A 5 18.69 48.11 -4.08
CA HIS A 5 19.17 46.72 -4.16
C HIS A 5 18.98 45.97 -2.84
N ARG A 6 19.30 46.59 -1.69
CA ARG A 6 19.06 45.96 -0.37
C ARG A 6 17.59 45.58 -0.14
N GLY A 7 16.66 46.45 -0.51
CA GLY A 7 15.22 46.16 -0.42
C GLY A 7 14.77 45.01 -1.34
N GLN A 8 15.34 44.92 -2.54
CA GLN A 8 15.05 43.83 -3.48
C GLN A 8 15.61 42.47 -3.01
N PHE A 9 16.81 42.46 -2.40
CA PHE A 9 17.37 41.24 -1.81
C PHE A 9 16.57 40.76 -0.59
N LEU A 10 16.11 41.68 0.27
CA LEU A 10 15.25 41.35 1.42
C LEU A 10 13.88 40.82 0.99
N ALA A 11 13.26 41.43 -0.01
CA ALA A 11 11.98 40.96 -0.55
C ALA A 11 12.10 39.57 -1.19
N GLY A 12 13.18 39.32 -1.95
CA GLY A 12 13.45 38.01 -2.55
C GLY A 12 13.69 36.93 -1.50
N PHE A 13 14.44 37.24 -0.44
CA PHE A 13 14.70 36.31 0.66
C PHE A 13 13.43 35.95 1.44
N LEU A 14 12.56 36.94 1.71
CA LEU A 14 11.27 36.71 2.35
C LEU A 14 10.33 35.84 1.50
N LEU A 15 10.27 36.10 0.19
CA LEU A 15 9.46 35.29 -0.73
C LEU A 15 9.95 33.83 -0.77
N PHE A 16 11.27 33.63 -0.78
CA PHE A 16 11.88 32.30 -0.77
C PHE A 16 11.53 31.51 0.51
N LEU A 17 11.55 32.18 1.67
CA LEU A 17 11.14 31.57 2.95
C LEU A 17 9.65 31.18 2.97
N VAL A 18 8.78 32.01 2.39
CA VAL A 18 7.35 31.70 2.28
C VAL A 18 7.11 30.47 1.39
N LEU A 19 7.83 30.36 0.27
CA LEU A 19 7.71 29.20 -0.62
C LEU A 19 8.19 27.90 0.05
N LEU A 20 9.26 27.94 0.84
CA LEU A 20 9.74 26.80 1.63
C LEU A 20 8.73 26.36 2.72
N GLY A 21 7.99 27.29 3.32
CA GLY A 21 6.98 27.00 4.34
C GLY A 21 5.68 26.38 3.79
N SER A 22 5.44 26.48 2.48
CA SER A 22 4.21 26.00 1.83
C SER A 22 4.27 24.55 1.33
N ALA A 23 5.34 23.80 1.65
CA ALA A 23 5.34 22.36 1.38
C ALA A 23 4.14 21.71 2.10
N PRO A 24 3.27 20.97 1.39
CA PRO A 24 2.19 20.25 2.04
C PRO A 24 2.83 19.23 2.98
N HIS A 25 2.71 19.48 4.27
CA HIS A 25 3.07 18.49 5.27
C HIS A 25 1.99 17.41 5.17
N ALA A 26 2.30 16.31 4.49
CA ALA A 26 1.50 15.11 4.53
C ALA A 26 1.62 14.52 5.94
N ALA A 27 0.92 15.12 6.90
CA ALA A 27 0.71 14.52 8.19
C ALA A 27 -0.31 13.40 7.98
N ALA A 28 0.15 12.15 8.02
CA ALA A 28 -0.75 11.04 8.23
C ALA A 28 -1.49 11.29 9.55
N LEU A 29 -2.82 11.34 9.49
CA LEU A 29 -3.68 11.40 10.68
C LEU A 29 -3.50 10.09 11.44
N ARG A 30 -2.56 10.05 12.37
CA ARG A 30 -2.54 9.05 13.43
C ARG A 30 -3.58 9.50 14.45
N ILE A 31 -4.69 8.78 14.51
CA ILE A 31 -5.67 8.99 15.57
C ILE A 31 -5.02 8.47 16.86
N ASP A 32 -4.31 9.32 17.59
CA ASP A 32 -3.98 9.08 19.00
C ASP A 32 -5.26 9.30 19.81
N ALA A 33 -6.22 8.38 19.66
CA ALA A 33 -7.45 8.35 20.46
C ALA A 33 -7.12 7.85 21.86
N LEU A 34 -6.50 8.69 22.69
CA LEU A 34 -6.39 8.46 24.12
C LEU A 34 -6.56 9.79 24.87
N ASN A 35 -7.72 10.45 24.71
CA ASN A 35 -8.26 11.24 25.81
C ASN A 35 -8.87 10.24 26.79
N GLU A 36 -8.26 10.07 27.97
CA GLU A 36 -8.56 9.07 29.01
C GLU A 36 -10.00 9.05 29.58
N ALA A 37 -10.95 9.80 29.02
CA ALA A 37 -12.32 9.92 29.55
C ALA A 37 -13.44 9.66 28.54
N GLU A 38 -13.15 9.36 27.26
CA GLU A 38 -14.19 9.05 26.27
C GLU A 38 -14.21 7.55 25.95
N THR A 39 -15.29 6.88 26.31
CA THR A 39 -15.51 5.48 25.95
C THR A 39 -16.01 5.41 24.51
N VAL A 40 -15.10 5.18 23.58
CA VAL A 40 -15.45 4.91 22.19
C VAL A 40 -15.82 3.43 22.07
N ASN A 41 -17.10 3.14 21.90
CA ASN A 41 -17.54 1.80 21.49
C ASN A 41 -17.28 1.65 19.98
N VAL A 42 -16.22 0.93 19.63
CA VAL A 42 -15.92 0.55 18.24
C VAL A 42 -16.42 -0.87 18.03
N GLU A 43 -17.48 -1.03 17.22
CA GLU A 43 -17.91 -2.35 16.74
C GLU A 43 -17.01 -2.75 15.56
N GLY A 44 -15.81 -3.23 15.88
CA GLY A 44 -14.84 -3.68 14.88
C GLY A 44 -15.31 -4.96 14.20
N ARG A 45 -15.90 -4.84 13.00
CA ARG A 45 -15.96 -5.98 12.07
C ARG A 45 -14.60 -6.08 11.40
N THR A 46 -13.73 -6.97 11.88
CA THR A 46 -12.42 -7.19 11.26
C THR A 46 -12.62 -7.79 9.87
N THR A 47 -12.48 -6.96 8.84
CA THR A 47 -12.20 -7.41 7.48
C THR A 47 -10.75 -7.83 7.42
N VAL A 48 -10.50 -9.05 6.94
CA VAL A 48 -9.17 -9.57 6.67
C VAL A 48 -8.76 -9.14 5.27
N LEU A 49 -7.67 -8.40 5.15
CA LEU A 49 -7.01 -8.08 3.90
C LEU A 49 -6.07 -9.23 3.52
N VAL A 50 -6.33 -9.80 2.34
CA VAL A 50 -5.44 -10.74 1.67
C VAL A 50 -4.97 -10.06 0.39
N GLU A 51 -3.68 -9.94 0.25
CA GLU A 51 -3.06 -9.44 -0.96
C GLU A 51 -2.32 -10.59 -1.64
N GLU A 52 -2.51 -10.76 -2.93
CA GLU A 52 -1.92 -11.83 -3.72
C GLU A 52 -0.98 -11.22 -4.77
N MET A 53 0.26 -11.67 -4.81
CA MET A 53 1.14 -11.47 -5.96
C MET A 53 0.89 -12.60 -6.98
N THR A 54 0.35 -12.23 -8.15
CA THR A 54 -0.06 -13.16 -9.21
C THR A 54 0.41 -12.66 -10.58
N ALA A 55 0.17 -13.45 -11.64
CA ALA A 55 0.43 -13.00 -13.01
C ALA A 55 -0.43 -13.74 -14.05
N THR A 56 -0.76 -13.09 -15.17
CA THR A 56 -1.56 -13.70 -16.25
C THR A 56 -0.86 -14.87 -16.94
N TRP A 57 0.47 -14.93 -16.86
CA TRP A 57 1.28 -16.01 -17.41
C TRP A 57 1.60 -17.12 -16.38
N CYS A 58 1.18 -16.93 -15.11
CA CYS A 58 1.42 -17.88 -14.04
C CYS A 58 0.37 -19.00 -14.07
N ALA A 59 0.74 -20.18 -14.58
CA ALA A 59 -0.16 -21.33 -14.66
C ALA A 59 -0.66 -21.78 -13.27
N THR A 60 0.24 -21.85 -12.29
CA THR A 60 -0.10 -22.23 -10.91
C THR A 60 -1.06 -21.24 -10.25
N CYS A 61 -1.00 -19.97 -10.60
CA CYS A 61 -1.93 -18.96 -10.11
C CYS A 61 -3.34 -19.21 -10.66
N ALA A 62 -3.45 -19.48 -11.97
CA ALA A 62 -4.72 -19.84 -12.60
C ALA A 62 -5.34 -21.13 -12.02
N ASP A 63 -4.51 -22.10 -11.59
CA ASP A 63 -4.98 -23.32 -10.94
C ASP A 63 -5.61 -23.04 -9.56
N ILE A 64 -5.17 -21.99 -8.86
CA ILE A 64 -5.65 -21.67 -7.51
C ILE A 64 -6.76 -20.61 -7.45
N ASP A 65 -6.92 -19.79 -8.50
CA ASP A 65 -7.95 -18.75 -8.60
C ASP A 65 -9.37 -19.20 -8.18
N PRO A 66 -9.86 -20.40 -8.56
CA PRO A 66 -11.19 -20.85 -8.14
C PRO A 66 -11.32 -21.04 -6.63
N TYR A 67 -10.25 -21.48 -5.94
CA TYR A 67 -10.26 -21.65 -4.49
C TYR A 67 -10.24 -20.29 -3.78
N LEU A 68 -9.54 -19.29 -4.31
CA LEU A 68 -9.54 -17.93 -3.79
C LEU A 68 -10.94 -17.31 -3.87
N ALA A 69 -11.65 -17.52 -4.99
CA ALA A 69 -13.03 -17.09 -5.15
C ALA A 69 -13.98 -17.78 -4.15
N GLU A 70 -13.83 -19.09 -3.94
CA GLU A 70 -14.62 -19.83 -2.95
C GLU A 70 -14.36 -19.34 -1.52
N VAL A 71 -13.12 -19.04 -1.17
CA VAL A 71 -12.78 -18.47 0.15
C VAL A 71 -13.38 -17.08 0.31
N ALA A 72 -13.30 -16.22 -0.71
CA ALA A 72 -13.97 -14.92 -0.68
C ALA A 72 -15.49 -15.05 -0.47
N ASP A 73 -16.15 -15.98 -1.16
CA ASP A 73 -17.59 -16.24 -1.02
C ASP A 73 -17.96 -16.79 0.36
N ARG A 74 -17.19 -17.74 0.90
CA ARG A 74 -17.42 -18.33 2.23
C ARG A 74 -17.26 -17.32 3.37
N HIS A 75 -16.30 -16.41 3.24
CA HIS A 75 -16.01 -15.40 4.26
C HIS A 75 -16.77 -14.08 4.04
N GLY A 76 -17.43 -13.92 2.88
CA GLY A 76 -18.31 -12.81 2.55
C GLY A 76 -17.65 -11.45 2.77
N SER A 77 -18.33 -10.53 3.46
CA SER A 77 -17.82 -9.17 3.71
C SER A 77 -16.62 -9.09 4.65
N ARG A 78 -16.11 -10.23 5.15
CA ARG A 78 -15.00 -10.28 6.12
C ARG A 78 -13.64 -10.52 5.45
N LEU A 79 -13.59 -10.71 4.13
CA LEU A 79 -12.35 -10.86 3.40
C LEU A 79 -12.32 -9.84 2.25
N ALA A 80 -11.22 -9.10 2.15
CA ALA A 80 -10.90 -8.26 1.02
C ALA A 80 -9.69 -8.87 0.32
N LEU A 81 -9.89 -9.43 -0.87
CA LEU A 81 -8.83 -9.97 -1.71
C LEU A 81 -8.36 -8.92 -2.72
N VAL A 82 -7.06 -8.70 -2.82
CA VAL A 82 -6.44 -7.78 -3.77
C VAL A 82 -5.37 -8.51 -4.57
N ALA A 83 -5.56 -8.61 -5.89
CA ALA A 83 -4.55 -9.14 -6.80
C ALA A 83 -3.55 -8.05 -7.23
N LEU A 84 -2.26 -8.36 -7.14
CA LEU A 84 -1.12 -7.51 -7.48
C LEU A 84 -0.33 -8.16 -8.61
N HIS A 85 -0.46 -7.59 -9.80
CA HIS A 85 0.27 -8.02 -10.99
C HIS A 85 1.57 -7.21 -11.17
N PRO A 86 2.73 -7.87 -11.32
CA PRO A 86 4.02 -7.19 -11.45
C PRO A 86 4.19 -6.53 -12.83
N LEU A 87 4.88 -5.39 -12.86
CA LEU A 87 5.29 -4.73 -14.10
C LEU A 87 6.54 -5.38 -14.69
N ASP A 88 6.37 -6.56 -15.27
CA ASP A 88 7.43 -7.35 -15.90
C ASP A 88 7.46 -7.24 -17.45
N GLY A 89 6.51 -6.51 -18.03
CA GLY A 89 6.36 -6.34 -19.47
C GLY A 89 5.66 -7.51 -20.19
N GLN A 90 5.23 -8.53 -19.46
CA GLN A 90 4.48 -9.69 -19.97
C GLN A 90 3.04 -9.70 -19.48
N ASP A 91 2.80 -9.22 -18.27
CA ASP A 91 1.46 -9.18 -17.69
C ASP A 91 0.63 -7.98 -18.22
N GLY A 92 -0.44 -8.30 -18.95
CA GLY A 92 -1.30 -7.31 -19.59
C GLY A 92 -2.22 -6.52 -18.66
N VAL A 93 -2.33 -6.92 -17.39
CA VAL A 93 -3.18 -6.26 -16.39
C VAL A 93 -2.38 -5.62 -15.25
N ALA A 94 -1.04 -5.66 -15.34
CA ALA A 94 -0.16 -4.97 -14.41
C ALA A 94 -0.38 -3.45 -14.39
N THR A 95 -0.19 -2.84 -13.23
CA THR A 95 -0.34 -1.39 -13.03
C THR A 95 0.80 -0.82 -12.20
N ASN A 96 1.07 0.48 -12.36
CA ASN A 96 2.04 1.21 -11.51
C ASN A 96 1.69 1.14 -10.01
N ALA A 97 0.40 1.03 -9.68
CA ALA A 97 -0.04 0.91 -8.29
C ALA A 97 0.32 -0.47 -7.71
N SER A 98 0.10 -1.54 -8.49
CA SER A 98 0.48 -2.91 -8.12
C SER A 98 2.00 -3.01 -7.91
N GLU A 99 2.79 -2.50 -8.86
CA GLU A 99 4.26 -2.53 -8.73
C GLU A 99 4.74 -1.74 -7.53
N ALA A 100 4.23 -0.53 -7.30
CA ALA A 100 4.59 0.25 -6.12
C ALA A 100 4.23 -0.44 -4.79
N ARG A 101 3.18 -1.28 -4.77
CA ARG A 101 2.85 -2.10 -3.60
C ARG A 101 3.83 -3.27 -3.44
N LEU A 102 4.17 -3.94 -4.55
CA LEU A 102 5.15 -5.04 -4.58
C LEU A 102 6.58 -4.57 -4.25
N ASP A 103 6.95 -3.35 -4.59
CA ASP A 103 8.22 -2.75 -4.15
C ASP A 103 8.27 -2.59 -2.63
N ARG A 104 7.16 -2.15 -2.00
CA ARG A 104 7.07 -2.08 -0.53
C ARG A 104 7.15 -3.45 0.12
N TRP A 105 6.53 -4.45 -0.50
CA TRP A 105 6.63 -5.85 -0.08
C TRP A 105 8.08 -6.32 -0.05
N ARG A 106 8.80 -6.20 -1.18
CA ARG A 106 10.20 -6.61 -1.31
C ARG A 106 11.14 -5.85 -0.38
N ALA A 107 10.79 -4.61 0.01
CA ALA A 107 11.59 -3.81 0.93
C ALA A 107 11.54 -4.31 2.39
N VAL A 108 10.51 -5.07 2.77
CA VAL A 108 10.29 -5.51 4.17
C VAL A 108 10.22 -7.03 4.32
N HIS A 109 10.25 -7.78 3.22
CA HIS A 109 10.27 -9.24 3.22
C HIS A 109 11.36 -9.74 2.25
N GLU A 110 12.27 -10.59 2.74
CA GLU A 110 13.47 -11.01 2.01
C GLU A 110 13.19 -12.06 0.90
N ASP A 111 12.05 -12.77 0.96
CA ASP A 111 11.75 -13.94 0.10
C ASP A 111 10.66 -13.72 -0.97
N LEU A 112 10.39 -12.46 -1.36
CA LEU A 112 9.32 -12.14 -2.31
C LEU A 112 9.79 -12.07 -3.76
N GLY A 113 9.95 -13.24 -4.37
CA GLY A 113 10.43 -13.37 -5.75
C GLY A 113 9.53 -14.14 -6.72
N GLN A 114 8.48 -14.82 -6.26
CA GLN A 114 7.71 -15.75 -7.11
C GLN A 114 6.21 -15.69 -6.87
N THR A 115 5.46 -15.92 -7.93
CA THR A 115 4.00 -16.05 -7.95
C THR A 115 3.59 -17.53 -7.90
N PRO A 116 2.50 -17.92 -7.22
CA PRO A 116 1.69 -17.06 -6.35
C PRO A 116 2.37 -16.83 -5.00
N ALA A 117 2.13 -15.67 -4.41
CA ALA A 117 2.49 -15.38 -3.02
C ALA A 117 1.39 -14.54 -2.36
N PHE A 118 1.18 -14.76 -1.07
CA PHE A 118 0.08 -14.17 -0.31
C PHE A 118 0.60 -13.42 0.91
N LEU A 119 0.00 -12.27 1.18
CA LEU A 119 0.20 -11.52 2.41
C LEU A 119 -1.14 -11.37 3.10
N VAL A 120 -1.22 -11.83 4.34
CA VAL A 120 -2.44 -11.72 5.15
C VAL A 120 -2.18 -10.70 6.25
N GLU A 121 -2.96 -9.64 6.31
CA GLU A 121 -2.81 -8.57 7.33
C GLU A 121 -1.42 -7.92 7.42
N GLY A 122 -0.61 -7.98 6.35
CA GLY A 122 0.74 -7.43 6.38
C GLY A 122 1.80 -8.33 7.01
N GLU A 123 1.43 -9.55 7.41
CA GLU A 123 2.33 -10.54 8.02
C GLU A 123 3.30 -11.14 7.00
N ALA A 124 4.21 -12.01 7.45
CA ALA A 124 5.17 -12.67 6.57
C ALA A 124 4.49 -13.37 5.37
N PRO A 125 5.08 -13.26 4.16
CA PRO A 125 4.46 -13.78 2.96
C PRO A 125 4.42 -15.31 2.96
N LEU A 126 3.29 -15.85 2.53
CA LEU A 126 3.06 -17.26 2.29
C LEU A 126 3.27 -17.51 0.79
N VAL A 127 4.24 -18.35 0.42
CA VAL A 127 4.65 -18.54 -0.99
C VAL A 127 4.22 -19.93 -1.48
N GLY A 128 3.74 -20.00 -2.72
CA GLY A 128 3.33 -21.24 -3.38
C GLY A 128 1.82 -21.48 -3.37
N PRO A 129 1.31 -22.42 -4.17
CA PRO A 129 -0.10 -22.81 -4.14
C PRO A 129 -0.48 -23.56 -2.84
N GLU A 130 0.46 -24.29 -2.24
CA GLU A 130 0.23 -25.17 -1.08
C GLU A 130 -0.07 -24.45 0.22
N VAL A 131 0.24 -23.15 0.31
CA VAL A 131 -0.04 -22.34 1.49
C VAL A 131 -1.51 -21.96 1.63
N TRP A 132 -2.30 -22.19 0.57
CA TRP A 132 -3.73 -21.96 0.57
C TRP A 132 -4.48 -23.31 0.53
N PRO A 133 -5.37 -23.59 1.49
CA PRO A 133 -6.07 -24.88 1.61
C PRO A 133 -7.20 -25.07 0.60
#